data_AF-T1PN06-F1
#
_entry.id   AF-T1PN06-F1
#
_cell.length_a   1.000
_cell.length_b   1.000
_cell.length_c   1.000
_cell.angle_alpha   90.00
_cell.angle_beta   90.00
_cell.angle_gamma   90.00
#
_symmetry.space_group_name_H-M   'P 1'
#
loop_
_entity.id
_entity.type
_entity.pdbx_description
1 polymer ?
#
loop_
_entity_poly.entity_id
_entity_poly.type
_entity_poly.pdbx_seq_one_letter_code
_entity_poly.pdbx_strand_id
1 'polypeptide(L)'
;MVLKVYISGMSGNKEVKKRQQRVLMILESKNIAYEVIDITEPGRETDKEFMQNKSTSNGATVSDPEPRHPLPPQIFNDEEYCGDYDAFDMANEIDTLEQFLKVAPPVEATPAAQPENGEAKTTNGDAVDAGENKENEGGESAEEKTAKNAEEGENAE
;
A
#
# COMPACT_ATOMS: atom_id res chain seq x y z
N MET A 1 6.74 -24.57 4.18
CA MET A 1 5.83 -23.52 3.75
C MET A 1 5.09 -22.98 4.95
N VAL A 2 5.67 -21.97 5.57
CA VAL A 2 5.11 -21.22 6.69
C VAL A 2 5.04 -19.76 6.25
N LEU A 3 3.83 -19.22 6.18
CA LEU A 3 3.65 -17.81 5.90
C LEU A 3 4.01 -16.99 7.14
N LYS A 4 4.90 -16.02 7.00
CA LYS A 4 5.35 -15.12 8.06
C LYS A 4 4.93 -13.71 7.74
N VAL A 5 4.21 -13.09 8.67
CA VAL A 5 3.78 -11.70 8.57
C VAL A 5 4.54 -10.89 9.61
N TYR A 6 5.42 -10.02 9.14
CA TYR A 6 6.19 -9.13 10.00
C TYR A 6 5.35 -7.91 10.35
N ILE A 7 5.19 -7.67 11.63
CA ILE A 7 4.41 -6.57 12.20
C ILE A 7 5.26 -5.77 13.19
N SER A 8 4.72 -4.64 13.64
CA SER A 8 5.24 -3.73 14.64
C SER A 8 4.09 -3.34 15.57
N GLY A 9 3.98 -4.03 16.71
CA GLY A 9 2.96 -3.75 17.72
C GLY A 9 3.07 -2.34 18.31
N MET A 10 4.30 -1.83 18.43
CA MET A 10 4.60 -0.49 18.95
C MET A 10 4.74 0.60 17.89
N SER A 11 4.21 0.42 16.68
CA SER A 11 4.31 1.46 15.63
C SER A 11 3.64 2.78 16.03
N GLY A 12 4.30 3.91 15.76
CA GLY A 12 3.72 5.25 15.92
C GLY A 12 2.82 5.68 14.76
N ASN A 13 2.90 4.99 13.61
CA ASN A 13 2.14 5.32 12.41
C ASN A 13 0.79 4.58 12.42
N LYS A 14 -0.31 5.34 12.51
CA LYS A 14 -1.67 4.81 12.54
C LYS A 14 -2.03 4.03 11.28
N GLU A 15 -1.51 4.45 10.13
CA GLU A 15 -1.78 3.81 8.85
C GLU A 15 -1.11 2.44 8.79
N VAL A 16 0.15 2.36 9.22
CA VAL A 16 0.87 1.09 9.39
C VAL A 16 0.08 0.13 10.29
N LYS A 17 -0.48 0.58 11.41
CA LYS A 17 -1.33 -0.28 12.27
C LYS A 17 -2.58 -0.78 11.57
N LYS A 18 -3.31 0.08 10.85
CA LYS A 18 -4.51 -0.31 10.10
C LYS A 18 -4.20 -1.33 9.01
N ARG A 19 -3.13 -1.08 8.24
CA ARG A 19 -2.65 -1.98 7.19
C ARG A 19 -2.30 -3.37 7.73
N GLN A 20 -1.54 -3.43 8.83
CA GLN A 20 -1.21 -4.69 9.50
C GLN A 20 -2.48 -5.42 9.97
N GLN A 21 -3.38 -4.73 10.67
CA GLN A 21 -4.63 -5.34 11.15
C GLN A 21 -5.48 -5.88 10.00
N ARG A 22 -5.56 -5.14 8.89
CA ARG A 22 -6.30 -5.57 7.70
C ARG A 22 -5.70 -6.82 7.06
N VAL A 23 -4.38 -6.91 6.94
CA VAL A 23 -3.70 -8.12 6.43
C VAL A 23 -4.05 -9.34 7.29
N LEU A 24 -3.96 -9.21 8.62
CA LEU A 24 -4.29 -10.30 9.54
C LEU A 24 -5.75 -10.73 9.40
N MET A 25 -6.70 -9.77 9.38
CA MET A 25 -8.12 -10.06 9.19
C MET A 25 -8.41 -10.80 7.89
N ILE A 26 -7.76 -10.40 6.78
CA ILE A 26 -7.95 -11.05 5.49
C ILE A 26 -7.41 -12.49 5.54
N LEU A 27 -6.22 -12.71 6.08
CA LEU A 27 -5.64 -14.04 6.22
C LEU A 27 -6.50 -14.98 7.07
N GLU A 28 -7.04 -14.48 8.20
CA GLU A 28 -8.01 -15.21 9.02
C GLU A 28 -9.28 -15.55 8.24
N SER A 29 -9.83 -14.59 7.49
CA SER A 29 -11.06 -14.79 6.69
C SER A 29 -10.89 -15.83 5.58
N LYS A 30 -9.70 -15.92 4.98
CA LYS A 30 -9.34 -16.90 3.96
C LYS A 30 -8.86 -18.22 4.57
N ASN A 31 -8.80 -18.32 5.90
CA ASN A 31 -8.38 -19.49 6.66
C ASN A 31 -6.98 -19.99 6.28
N ILE A 32 -6.06 -19.05 6.01
CA ILE A 32 -4.66 -19.31 5.68
C ILE A 32 -3.86 -19.35 6.98
N ALA A 33 -3.04 -20.37 7.19
CA ALA A 33 -2.18 -20.45 8.37
C ALA A 33 -0.97 -19.51 8.20
N TYR A 34 -0.72 -18.67 9.21
CA TYR A 34 0.41 -17.75 9.23
C TYR A 34 0.99 -17.60 10.64
N GLU A 35 2.25 -17.17 10.69
CA GLU A 35 2.98 -16.79 11.89
C GLU A 35 3.12 -15.27 11.92
N VAL A 36 2.83 -14.66 13.06
CA VAL A 36 3.00 -13.22 13.28
C VAL A 36 4.33 -12.99 13.98
N ILE A 37 5.18 -12.17 13.37
CA ILE A 37 6.50 -11.82 13.92
C ILE A 37 6.49 -10.34 14.24
N ASP A 38 6.43 -9.99 15.53
CA ASP A 38 6.53 -8.60 15.96
C ASP A 38 7.99 -8.18 16.11
N ILE A 39 8.46 -7.36 15.17
CA ILE A 39 9.84 -6.85 15.11
C ILE A 39 10.13 -5.80 16.20
N THR A 40 9.12 -5.39 16.97
CA THR A 40 9.27 -4.45 18.08
C THR A 40 9.41 -5.13 19.43
N GLU A 41 9.19 -6.44 19.52
CA GLU A 41 9.42 -7.17 20.75
C GLU A 41 10.93 -7.25 21.09
N PRO A 42 11.31 -7.19 22.38
CA PRO A 42 12.70 -7.37 22.79
C PRO A 42 13.24 -8.74 22.36
N GLY A 43 14.40 -8.77 21.70
CA GLY A 43 15.02 -10.02 21.24
C GLY A 43 14.64 -10.45 19.82
N ARG A 44 13.88 -9.61 19.09
CA ARG A 44 13.48 -9.82 17.69
C ARG A 44 14.26 -8.95 16.70
N GLU A 45 15.44 -8.48 17.08
CA GLU A 45 16.26 -7.59 16.25
C GLU A 45 16.73 -8.27 14.97
N THR A 46 17.03 -9.58 15.01
CA THR A 46 17.38 -10.36 13.81
C THR A 46 16.24 -10.44 12.81
N ASP A 47 15.00 -10.57 13.29
CA ASP A 47 13.80 -10.62 12.46
C ASP A 47 13.52 -9.26 11.81
N LYS A 48 13.77 -8.18 12.56
CA LYS A 48 13.73 -6.80 12.03
C LYS A 48 14.73 -6.60 10.91
N GLU A 49 15.99 -6.98 11.12
CA GLU A 49 17.05 -6.86 10.11
C GLU A 49 16.75 -7.74 8.89
N PHE A 50 16.27 -8.97 9.10
CA PHE A 50 15.86 -9.87 8.03
C PHE A 50 14.79 -9.22 7.16
N MET A 51 13.70 -8.72 7.76
CA MET A 51 12.62 -8.04 7.05
C MET A 51 13.17 -6.87 6.23
N GLN A 52 13.97 -5.98 6.86
CA GLN A 52 14.50 -4.79 6.19
C GLN A 52 15.46 -5.12 5.03
N ASN A 53 16.25 -6.19 5.14
CA ASN A 53 17.22 -6.58 4.12
C ASN A 53 16.61 -7.39 2.97
N LYS A 54 15.51 -8.11 3.22
CA LYS A 54 14.89 -9.01 2.24
C LYS A 54 13.65 -8.45 1.56
N SER A 55 13.01 -7.44 2.15
CA SER A 55 11.91 -6.72 1.52
C SER A 55 12.40 -5.96 0.29
N THR A 56 11.71 -6.14 -0.83
CA THR A 56 12.01 -5.38 -2.07
C THR A 56 11.19 -4.11 -2.20
N SER A 57 10.11 -3.97 -1.42
CA SER A 57 9.30 -2.76 -1.33
C SER A 57 9.40 -2.13 0.06
N ASN A 58 9.38 -0.80 0.09
CA ASN A 58 9.52 -0.06 1.34
C ASN A 58 8.18 0.13 2.08
N GLY A 59 7.04 -0.24 1.48
CA GLY A 59 5.72 -0.11 2.13
C GLY A 59 5.33 1.33 2.42
N ALA A 60 5.56 2.24 1.46
CA ALA A 60 5.25 3.65 1.58
C ALA A 60 3.80 3.90 2.03
N THR A 61 3.60 4.93 2.84
CA THR A 61 2.29 5.35 3.32
C THR A 61 2.04 6.80 2.98
N VAL A 62 0.79 7.27 3.06
CA VAL A 62 0.46 8.69 2.84
C VAL A 62 1.21 9.59 3.82
N SER A 63 1.46 9.13 5.05
CA SER A 63 2.18 9.87 6.09
C SER A 63 3.71 9.75 5.99
N ASP A 64 4.21 8.75 5.26
CA ASP A 64 5.63 8.50 5.06
C ASP A 64 5.82 7.93 3.64
N PRO A 65 5.91 8.80 2.63
CA PRO A 65 5.95 8.40 1.22
C PRO A 65 7.29 7.82 0.78
N GLU A 66 8.38 8.14 1.49
CA GLU A 66 9.73 7.66 1.21
C GLU A 66 10.39 7.11 2.50
N PRO A 67 9.86 5.99 3.05
CA PRO A 67 10.40 5.45 4.27
C PRO A 67 11.82 4.91 4.04
N ARG A 68 12.74 5.26 4.94
CA ARG A 68 14.15 4.83 4.85
C ARG A 68 14.34 3.31 4.92
N HIS A 69 13.41 2.62 5.58
CA HIS A 69 13.40 1.18 5.73
C HIS A 69 11.99 0.66 5.45
N PRO A 70 11.87 -0.59 4.98
CA PRO A 70 10.58 -1.23 4.77
C PRO A 70 9.68 -1.14 6.01
N LEU A 71 8.49 -0.56 5.82
CA LEU A 71 7.47 -0.46 6.85
C LEU A 71 6.62 -1.73 6.88
N PRO A 72 6.25 -2.24 8.07
CA PRO A 72 5.28 -3.34 8.17
C PRO A 72 3.88 -2.88 7.74
N PRO A 73 3.00 -3.79 7.28
CA PRO A 73 3.21 -5.24 7.20
C PRO A 73 4.09 -5.65 6.01
N GLN A 74 4.93 -6.65 6.22
CA GLN A 74 5.74 -7.29 5.19
C GLN A 74 5.49 -8.80 5.23
N ILE A 75 5.13 -9.40 4.10
CA ILE A 75 4.74 -10.81 4.03
C ILE A 75 5.84 -11.62 3.36
N PHE A 76 6.18 -12.74 3.99
CA PHE A 76 7.14 -13.71 3.51
C PHE A 76 6.53 -15.11 3.56
N ASN A 77 6.98 -15.96 2.65
CA ASN A 77 6.73 -17.38 2.71
C ASN A 77 8.07 -18.10 2.96
N ASP A 78 8.22 -18.66 4.16
CA ASP A 78 9.49 -19.15 4.70
C ASP A 78 10.60 -18.06 4.75
N GLU A 79 11.40 -17.95 3.69
CA GLU A 79 12.44 -16.91 3.50
C GLU A 79 12.22 -16.07 2.24
N GLU A 80 11.19 -16.41 1.45
CA GLU A 80 10.90 -15.78 0.18
C GLU A 80 9.96 -14.60 0.37
N TYR A 81 10.36 -13.42 -0.12
CA TYR A 81 9.52 -12.23 -0.05
C TYR A 81 8.29 -12.37 -0.95
N CYS A 82 7.10 -12.14 -0.39
CA CYS A 82 5.83 -12.12 -1.14
C CYS A 82 5.48 -10.70 -1.55
N GLY A 83 5.48 -9.76 -0.60
CA GLY A 83 5.15 -8.36 -0.86
C GLY A 83 4.82 -7.57 0.40
N ASP A 84 4.48 -6.31 0.19
CA ASP A 84 4.03 -5.38 1.22
C ASP A 84 2.49 -5.33 1.26
N TYR A 85 1.95 -4.37 2.02
CA TYR A 85 0.50 -4.16 2.11
C TYR A 85 -0.16 -3.90 0.74
N ASP A 86 0.39 -3.00 -0.08
CA ASP A 86 -0.29 -2.54 -1.29
C ASP A 86 -0.36 -3.69 -2.32
N ALA A 87 0.72 -4.48 -2.44
CA ALA A 87 0.73 -5.67 -3.29
C ALA A 87 -0.23 -6.76 -2.77
N PHE A 88 -0.32 -6.94 -1.44
CA PHE A 88 -1.26 -7.87 -0.81
C PHE A 88 -2.71 -7.48 -1.04
N ASP A 89 -3.06 -6.21 -0.83
CA ASP A 89 -4.43 -5.69 -1.01
C ASP A 89 -4.85 -5.83 -2.48
N MET A 90 -3.95 -5.52 -3.42
CA MET A 90 -4.18 -5.75 -4.84
C MET A 90 -4.42 -7.23 -5.17
N ALA A 91 -3.58 -8.14 -4.65
CA ALA A 91 -3.75 -9.58 -4.87
C ALA A 91 -5.07 -10.10 -4.29
N ASN A 92 -5.51 -9.54 -3.16
CA ASN A 92 -6.82 -9.83 -2.58
C ASN A 92 -7.98 -9.28 -3.43
N GLU A 93 -7.86 -8.08 -4.00
CA GLU A 93 -8.89 -7.49 -4.87
C GLU A 93 -9.10 -8.25 -6.19
N ILE A 94 -8.04 -8.85 -6.74
CA ILE A 94 -8.10 -9.63 -7.99
C ILE A 94 -8.19 -11.15 -7.75
N ASP A 95 -8.45 -11.59 -6.50
CA ASP A 95 -8.56 -13.01 -6.11
C ASP A 95 -7.35 -13.89 -6.46
N THR A 96 -6.13 -13.32 -6.47
CA THR A 96 -4.87 -14.05 -6.70
C THR A 96 -4.02 -14.20 -5.44
N LEU A 97 -4.65 -14.09 -4.26
CA LEU A 97 -3.96 -14.07 -2.97
C LEU A 97 -3.10 -15.32 -2.74
N GLU A 98 -3.59 -16.52 -3.08
CA GLU A 98 -2.84 -17.76 -2.89
C GLU A 98 -1.56 -17.82 -3.74
N GLN A 99 -1.61 -17.25 -4.95
CA GLN A 99 -0.47 -17.13 -5.85
C GLN A 99 0.54 -16.10 -5.34
N PHE A 100 0.04 -14.95 -4.85
CA PHE A 100 0.86 -13.91 -4.24
C PHE A 100 1.62 -14.41 -3.00
N LEU A 101 0.91 -15.15 -2.14
CA LEU A 101 1.47 -15.77 -0.93
C LEU A 101 2.33 -17.00 -1.25
N LYS A 102 2.36 -17.45 -2.51
CA LYS A 102 3.09 -18.63 -2.98
C LYS A 102 2.66 -19.91 -2.24
N VAL A 103 1.42 -19.97 -1.77
CA VAL A 103 0.89 -21.11 -1.00
C VAL A 103 0.24 -22.18 -1.88
N ALA A 104 -0.17 -21.82 -3.09
CA ALA A 104 -0.65 -22.78 -4.07
C ALA A 104 0.53 -23.46 -4.79
N PRO A 105 0.49 -24.79 -5.03
CA PRO A 105 1.34 -25.39 -6.05
C PRO A 105 1.03 -24.71 -7.39
N PRO A 106 2.01 -24.52 -8.31
CA PRO A 106 1.76 -23.88 -9.59
C PRO A 106 0.74 -24.73 -10.34
N VAL A 107 -0.53 -24.33 -10.26
CA VAL A 107 -1.59 -24.96 -11.02
C VAL A 107 -1.29 -24.56 -12.45
N GLU A 108 -0.79 -25.52 -13.23
CA GLU A 108 -0.69 -25.36 -14.67
C GLU A 108 -2.00 -24.74 -15.17
N ALA A 109 -1.86 -23.63 -15.89
CA ALA A 109 -2.95 -22.81 -16.36
C ALA A 109 -4.09 -23.66 -16.93
N THR A 110 -5.20 -23.76 -16.21
CA THR A 110 -6.50 -24.06 -16.82
C THR A 110 -7.06 -22.75 -17.35
N PRO A 111 -7.14 -22.55 -18.68
CA PRO A 111 -7.68 -21.32 -19.25
C PRO A 111 -9.21 -21.37 -19.13
N ALA A 112 -9.78 -20.59 -18.22
CA ALA A 112 -11.22 -20.39 -18.17
C ALA A 112 -11.55 -18.90 -18.01
N ALA A 113 -12.12 -18.36 -19.09
CA ALA A 113 -12.78 -17.06 -19.26
C ALA A 113 -11.89 -15.84 -19.59
N GLN A 114 -11.33 -15.83 -20.81
CA GLN A 114 -11.20 -14.59 -21.58
C GLN A 114 -12.57 -14.24 -22.19
N PRO A 115 -13.09 -13.00 -22.10
CA PRO A 115 -14.02 -12.50 -23.09
C PRO A 115 -13.22 -12.06 -24.32
N GLU A 116 -13.43 -12.81 -25.40
CA GLU A 116 -13.02 -12.51 -26.77
C GLU A 116 -13.78 -11.27 -27.27
N ASN A 117 -13.09 -10.20 -27.68
CA ASN A 117 -13.58 -9.37 -28.77
C ASN A 117 -12.47 -8.51 -29.42
N GLY A 118 -12.18 -8.83 -30.69
CA GLY A 118 -12.05 -7.83 -31.75
C GLY A 118 -10.69 -7.17 -31.96
N GLU A 119 -9.79 -7.87 -32.64
CA GLU A 119 -8.63 -7.28 -33.31
C GLU A 119 -9.05 -6.68 -34.68
N ALA A 120 -8.74 -5.41 -34.95
CA ALA A 120 -8.51 -4.89 -36.31
C ALA A 120 -7.72 -3.56 -36.30
N LYS A 121 -6.42 -3.75 -36.51
CA LYS A 121 -5.33 -2.84 -36.90
C LYS A 121 -5.64 -1.94 -38.11
N THR A 122 -5.09 -0.72 -38.13
CA THR A 122 -4.31 -0.05 -39.22
C THR A 122 -4.32 1.48 -39.02
N THR A 123 -3.36 2.36 -39.35
CA THR A 123 -1.94 2.42 -39.78
C THR A 123 -1.63 3.92 -40.01
N ASN A 124 -0.40 4.39 -39.72
CA ASN A 124 0.36 5.51 -40.35
C ASN A 124 -0.29 6.91 -40.38
N GLY A 125 0.37 8.07 -40.29
CA GLY A 125 1.76 8.49 -40.31
C GLY A 125 1.76 10.02 -40.59
N ASP A 126 2.63 10.76 -39.89
CA ASP A 126 3.25 12.06 -40.17
C ASP A 126 2.52 13.18 -40.98
N ALA A 127 2.43 14.38 -40.37
CA ALA A 127 2.97 15.66 -40.86
C ALA A 127 2.13 16.92 -40.49
N VAL A 128 2.78 17.82 -39.75
CA VAL A 128 2.81 19.31 -39.79
C VAL A 128 1.51 20.16 -39.84
N ASP A 129 1.39 21.09 -38.89
CA ASP A 129 1.65 22.55 -39.08
C ASP A 129 0.69 23.49 -38.31
N ALA A 130 1.32 24.53 -37.73
CA ALA A 130 0.88 25.88 -37.37
C ALA A 130 -0.44 26.16 -36.64
N GLY A 131 -0.32 26.95 -35.57
CA GLY A 131 -1.41 27.77 -35.06
C GLY A 131 -1.14 28.40 -33.68
N GLU A 132 -0.34 29.48 -33.65
CA GLU A 132 -0.34 30.47 -32.56
C GLU A 132 -1.77 30.93 -32.20
N ASN A 133 -2.10 31.12 -30.91
CA ASN A 133 -2.14 32.46 -30.30
C ASN A 133 -2.60 32.45 -28.82
N LYS A 134 -1.87 33.26 -28.04
CA LYS A 134 -2.31 34.23 -27.02
C LYS A 134 -3.15 33.86 -25.78
N GLU A 135 -2.50 34.14 -24.65
CA GLU A 135 -2.89 35.12 -23.61
C GLU A 135 -4.33 35.08 -23.09
N ASN A 136 -4.49 34.76 -21.80
CA ASN A 136 -5.09 35.75 -20.90
C ASN A 136 -4.63 35.58 -19.46
N GLU A 137 -4.08 36.67 -18.92
CA GLU A 137 -3.83 36.90 -17.50
C GLU A 137 -5.12 37.31 -16.77
N GLY A 138 -5.09 37.14 -15.45
CA GLY A 138 -5.63 38.16 -14.53
C GLY A 138 -6.96 37.85 -13.86
N GLY A 139 -6.95 37.84 -12.52
CA GLY A 139 -8.19 37.92 -11.75
C GLY A 139 -8.09 37.51 -10.28
N GLU A 140 -7.21 38.16 -9.52
CA GLU A 140 -7.10 38.09 -8.07
C GLU A 140 -8.23 38.87 -7.37
N SER A 141 -8.77 38.34 -6.26
CA SER A 141 -9.25 39.02 -5.02
C SER A 141 -10.24 38.12 -4.28
N ALA A 142 -9.88 37.54 -3.13
CA ALA A 142 -9.90 38.13 -1.78
C ALA A 142 -11.30 38.06 -1.14
N GLU A 143 -11.44 37.21 -0.11
CA GLU A 143 -11.74 37.61 1.29
C GLU A 143 -13.26 37.76 1.55
N GLU A 144 -13.88 37.41 2.67
CA GLU A 144 -13.49 37.03 4.03
C GLU A 144 -14.81 36.66 4.75
N LYS A 145 -14.77 35.85 5.82
CA LYS A 145 -15.45 36.13 7.11
C LYS A 145 -15.25 35.02 8.13
N THR A 146 -14.18 35.20 8.88
CA THR A 146 -14.01 34.70 10.25
C THR A 146 -14.76 35.66 11.18
N ALA A 147 -15.66 35.14 12.01
CA ALA A 147 -16.22 35.89 13.14
C ALA A 147 -16.65 34.95 14.26
N LYS A 148 -15.91 34.95 15.38
CA LYS A 148 -16.49 34.92 16.72
C LYS A 148 -15.48 35.39 17.79
N ASN A 149 -15.77 36.56 18.34
CA ASN A 149 -15.33 37.10 19.65
C ASN A 149 -15.56 36.04 20.76
N ALA A 150 -14.63 35.81 21.71
CA ALA A 150 -14.14 36.67 22.81
C ALA A 150 -15.16 36.85 23.94
N GLU A 151 -14.84 36.32 25.12
CA GLU A 151 -15.12 36.96 26.41
C GLU A 151 -14.18 36.40 27.50
N GLU A 152 -13.49 37.32 28.16
CA GLU A 152 -12.67 37.16 29.37
C GLU A 152 -13.54 36.81 30.58
N GLY A 153 -12.94 36.13 31.55
CA GLY A 153 -13.51 35.88 32.87
C GLY A 153 -12.40 35.71 33.90
N GLU A 154 -11.90 36.84 34.38
CA GLU A 154 -11.15 36.99 35.63
C GLU A 154 -11.96 36.40 36.80
N ASN A 155 -11.36 35.55 37.63
CA ASN A 155 -11.80 35.42 39.02
C ASN A 155 -10.64 35.02 39.92
N ALA A 156 -10.35 35.92 40.85
CA ALA A 156 -9.50 35.71 42.00
C ALA A 156 -10.34 35.11 43.13
N GLU A 157 -9.81 34.08 43.79
CA GLU A 157 -9.98 33.88 45.23
C GLU A 157 -8.74 33.16 45.79
#